data_AF-A0A1R1PPZ6-F1
#
_entry.id   AF-A0A1R1PPZ6-F1
#
_cell.length_a   1.000
_cell.length_b   1.000
_cell.length_c   1.000
_cell.angle_alpha   90.00
_cell.angle_beta   90.00
_cell.angle_gamma   90.00
#
_symmetry.space_group_name_H-M   'P 1'
#
loop_
_entity.id
_entity.type
_entity.pdbx_description
1 polymer ?
#
loop_
_entity_poly.entity_id
_entity_poly.type
_entity_poly.pdbx_seq_one_letter_code
_entity_poly.pdbx_strand_id
1 'polypeptide(L)'
;MLKYPLPRGNLRTFGTCGAGQGCKGPCDDSRDSQAQKFKYLTPSIYRRGQNITVKWGRQNHPGGFIRLAIARYQDSDNWGSFNEGVIKYTCYETNCGPDNPNNTNWGVLAGPGSQECSTVITIPDYLNDDMYTLQWMWYG
;
A
#
# COMPACT_ATOMS: atom_id res chain seq x y z
N MET A 1 0.51 7.45 -1.57
CA MET A 1 -0.59 6.45 -1.68
C MET A 1 -0.26 5.38 -2.70
N LEU A 2 -0.69 4.14 -2.48
CA LEU A 2 -0.52 3.03 -3.43
C LEU A 2 -1.10 3.39 -4.82
N LYS A 3 -0.30 3.17 -5.87
CA LYS A 3 -0.63 3.40 -7.29
C LYS A 3 -0.65 2.11 -8.08
N TYR A 4 0.26 1.18 -7.77
CA TYR A 4 0.34 -0.13 -8.41
C TYR A 4 0.85 -1.21 -7.43
N PRO A 5 0.30 -2.44 -7.43
CA PRO A 5 -0.90 -2.87 -8.15
C PRO A 5 -2.12 -2.00 -7.86
N LEU A 6 -3.09 -1.99 -8.78
CA LEU A 6 -4.24 -1.11 -8.70
C LEU A 6 -4.98 -1.36 -7.37
N PRO A 7 -5.08 -0.36 -6.47
CA PRO A 7 -5.62 -0.58 -5.15
C PRO A 7 -7.13 -0.85 -5.22
N ARG A 8 -7.61 -1.76 -4.36
CA ARG A 8 -9.04 -1.91 -4.10
C ARG A 8 -9.64 -0.75 -3.32
N GLY A 9 -8.82 -0.12 -2.48
CA GLY A 9 -9.14 1.05 -1.68
C GLY A 9 -8.65 2.35 -2.32
N ASN A 10 -8.59 3.41 -1.50
CA ASN A 10 -8.29 4.78 -1.83
C ASN A 10 -9.24 5.42 -2.86
N LEU A 11 -10.49 4.97 -2.91
CA LEU A 11 -11.51 5.47 -3.85
C LEU A 11 -12.31 6.67 -3.31
N ARG A 12 -12.36 6.83 -1.98
CA ARG A 12 -13.13 7.89 -1.31
C ARG A 12 -12.28 8.70 -0.36
N THR A 13 -11.37 8.04 0.35
CA THR A 13 -10.45 8.64 1.31
C THR A 13 -9.03 8.23 0.94
N PHE A 14 -8.10 9.18 0.95
CA PHE A 14 -6.74 9.01 0.46
C PHE A 14 -5.78 8.44 1.53
N GLY A 15 -6.30 7.56 2.37
CA GLY A 15 -5.59 6.92 3.48
C GLY A 15 -6.54 6.09 4.34
N THR A 16 -5.97 5.15 5.10
CA THR A 16 -6.69 4.57 6.24
C THR A 16 -6.93 5.66 7.28
N CYS A 17 -8.02 5.55 8.04
CA CYS A 17 -8.17 6.36 9.24
C CYS A 17 -7.00 6.09 10.20
N GLY A 18 -6.59 7.11 10.95
CA GLY A 18 -5.49 7.00 11.89
C GLY A 18 -5.85 6.10 13.07
N ALA A 19 -4.83 5.58 13.76
CA ALA A 19 -5.04 4.88 15.03
C ALA A 19 -5.89 5.74 16.00
N GLY A 20 -6.92 5.15 16.60
CA GLY A 20 -7.85 5.85 17.49
C GLY A 20 -9.03 6.57 16.82
N GLN A 21 -9.11 6.58 15.48
CA GLN A 21 -10.22 7.23 14.75
C GLN A 21 -11.41 6.30 14.43
N GLY A 22 -11.55 5.18 15.16
CA GLY A 22 -12.68 4.25 14.97
C GLY A 22 -12.60 3.44 13.68
N CYS A 23 -11.38 3.10 13.24
CA CYS A 23 -11.15 2.34 12.02
C CYS A 23 -11.82 0.99 12.00
N LYS A 24 -12.50 0.68 10.90
CA LYS A 24 -13.25 -0.57 10.73
C LYS A 24 -12.37 -1.77 10.36
N GLY A 25 -11.08 -1.57 10.07
CA GLY A 25 -10.21 -2.68 9.68
C GLY A 25 -8.79 -2.29 9.26
N PRO A 26 -7.99 -3.26 8.77
CA PRO A 26 -6.61 -3.10 8.31
C PRO A 26 -6.48 -2.38 6.97
N CYS A 27 -7.58 -2.18 6.26
CA CYS A 27 -7.66 -1.43 5.02
C CYS A 27 -8.65 -0.27 5.18
N ASP A 28 -8.54 0.72 4.29
CA ASP A 28 -9.42 1.88 4.24
C ASP A 28 -10.87 1.54 3.82
N ASP A 29 -11.06 0.39 3.16
CA ASP A 29 -12.34 -0.20 2.81
C ASP A 29 -12.38 -1.66 3.24
N SER A 30 -13.56 -2.16 3.62
CA SER A 30 -13.72 -3.59 3.91
C SER A 30 -13.69 -4.42 2.63
N ARG A 31 -13.39 -5.71 2.77
CA ARG A 31 -13.47 -6.69 1.70
C ARG A 31 -14.84 -6.66 0.99
N ASP A 32 -15.92 -6.58 1.77
CA ASP A 32 -17.29 -6.70 1.25
C ASP A 32 -17.87 -5.39 0.70
N SER A 33 -17.40 -4.21 1.15
CA SER A 33 -17.83 -2.91 0.60
C SER A 33 -17.50 -2.78 -0.89
N GLN A 34 -16.64 -3.66 -1.37
CA GLN A 34 -16.06 -3.67 -2.70
C GLN A 34 -16.65 -4.78 -3.60
N ALA A 35 -17.31 -5.81 -3.08
CA ALA A 35 -17.96 -6.86 -3.91
C ALA A 35 -18.97 -6.28 -4.93
N GLN A 36 -19.57 -5.12 -4.64
CA GLN A 36 -20.49 -4.42 -5.54
C GLN A 36 -19.80 -3.49 -6.55
N LYS A 37 -18.58 -3.00 -6.27
CA LYS A 37 -17.83 -2.06 -7.14
C LYS A 37 -16.80 -2.77 -8.03
N PHE A 38 -16.37 -3.96 -7.64
CA PHE A 38 -15.42 -4.81 -8.36
C PHE A 38 -15.97 -5.51 -9.61
N LYS A 39 -17.23 -5.27 -9.98
CA LYS A 39 -17.78 -5.78 -11.25
C LYS A 39 -16.92 -5.37 -12.47
N TYR A 40 -16.06 -4.36 -12.33
CA TYR A 40 -15.19 -3.82 -13.38
C TYR A 40 -13.68 -3.80 -13.04
N LEU A 41 -13.26 -4.24 -11.85
CA LEU A 41 -11.84 -4.31 -11.48
C LEU A 41 -11.37 -5.76 -11.60
N THR A 42 -10.65 -6.05 -12.69
CA THR A 42 -10.03 -7.37 -12.89
C THR A 42 -8.81 -7.50 -11.97
N PRO A 43 -8.78 -8.50 -11.06
CA PRO A 43 -7.59 -8.77 -10.26
C PRO A 43 -6.38 -9.01 -11.15
N SER A 44 -5.23 -8.48 -10.75
CA SER A 44 -3.98 -8.81 -11.43
C SER A 44 -3.58 -10.25 -11.12
N ILE A 45 -3.15 -10.99 -12.14
CA ILE A 45 -2.70 -12.37 -11.99
C ILE A 45 -1.18 -12.37 -11.90
N TYR A 46 -0.65 -13.00 -10.84
CA TYR A 46 0.77 -13.17 -10.60
C TYR A 46 1.10 -14.63 -10.31
N ARG A 47 2.36 -15.02 -10.50
CA ARG A 47 2.87 -16.35 -10.18
C ARG A 47 3.71 -16.30 -8.90
N ARG A 48 3.76 -17.41 -8.17
CA ARG A 48 4.77 -17.65 -7.13
C ARG A 48 6.18 -17.40 -7.68
N GLY A 49 7.04 -16.79 -6.88
CA GLY A 49 8.42 -16.44 -7.25
C GLY A 49 8.54 -15.26 -8.22
N GLN A 50 7.42 -14.72 -8.72
CA GLN A 50 7.44 -13.58 -9.62
C GLN A 50 7.84 -12.31 -8.87
N ASN A 51 8.77 -11.55 -9.43
CA ASN A 51 9.03 -10.19 -9.00
C ASN A 51 7.95 -9.24 -9.53
N ILE A 52 7.36 -8.45 -8.64
CA ILE A 52 6.43 -7.38 -8.99
C ILE A 52 6.94 -6.05 -8.43
N THR A 53 6.78 -4.99 -9.21
CA THR A 53 7.05 -3.63 -8.73
C THR A 53 5.82 -3.15 -8.00
N VAL A 54 5.99 -2.56 -6.81
CA VAL A 54 4.96 -1.87 -6.06
C VAL A 54 5.27 -0.38 -6.09
N LYS A 55 4.28 0.45 -6.41
CA LYS A 55 4.46 1.87 -6.69
C LYS A 55 3.51 2.69 -5.84
N TRP A 56 3.97 3.83 -5.34
CA TRP A 56 3.13 4.78 -4.61
C TRP A 56 3.53 6.22 -4.91
N GLY A 57 2.56 7.13 -4.86
CA GLY A 57 2.85 8.56 -4.92
C GLY A 57 3.54 9.03 -3.64
N ARG A 58 4.58 9.86 -3.81
CA ARG A 58 5.14 10.67 -2.73
C ARG A 58 4.08 11.63 -2.18
N GLN A 59 4.16 11.94 -0.89
CA GLN A 59 3.30 12.91 -0.22
C GLN A 59 4.13 14.10 0.27
N ASN A 60 3.45 15.11 0.82
CA ASN A 60 4.09 16.31 1.39
C ASN A 60 4.73 16.10 2.77
N HIS A 61 4.52 14.94 3.38
CA HIS A 61 5.17 14.54 4.64
C HIS A 61 6.35 13.60 4.31
N PRO A 62 7.60 14.02 4.58
CA PRO A 62 8.77 13.22 4.29
C PRO A 62 8.99 12.12 5.34
N GLY A 63 9.78 11.13 4.96
CA GLY A 63 10.26 10.10 5.88
C GLY A 63 9.28 8.96 6.15
N GLY A 64 9.70 8.11 7.09
CA GLY A 64 8.99 6.90 7.44
C GLY A 64 9.34 5.69 6.59
N PHE A 65 8.57 4.63 6.79
CA PHE A 65 8.76 3.36 6.09
C PHE A 65 7.43 2.78 5.62
N ILE A 66 7.52 1.96 4.57
CA ILE A 66 6.42 1.17 4.05
C ILE A 66 6.56 -0.26 4.54
N ARG A 67 5.45 -0.81 5.02
CA ARG A 67 5.24 -2.24 5.22
C ARG A 67 4.38 -2.78 4.08
N LEU A 68 4.86 -3.86 3.47
CA LEU A 68 4.12 -4.64 2.48
C LEU A 68 3.78 -5.99 3.08
N ALA A 69 2.50 -6.35 3.05
CA ALA A 69 1.99 -7.60 3.58
C ALA A 69 0.94 -8.22 2.66
N ILE A 70 0.83 -9.54 2.68
CA ILE A 70 -0.13 -10.30 1.88
C ILE A 70 -1.02 -11.13 2.82
N ALA A 71 -2.33 -11.05 2.64
CA ALA A 71 -3.31 -11.92 3.29
C ALA A 71 -4.22 -12.55 2.25
N ARG A 72 -4.79 -13.73 2.54
CA ARG A 72 -5.87 -14.29 1.71
C ARG A 72 -7.03 -13.31 1.67
N TYR A 73 -7.72 -13.24 0.54
CA TYR A 73 -8.80 -12.28 0.36
C TYR A 73 -9.90 -12.41 1.43
N GLN A 74 -10.31 -13.63 1.77
CA GLN A 74 -11.31 -13.84 2.84
C GLN A 74 -10.89 -13.27 4.20
N ASP A 75 -9.59 -13.20 4.48
CA ASP A 75 -9.06 -12.80 5.80
C ASP A 75 -8.57 -11.34 5.82
N SER A 76 -8.80 -10.59 4.73
CA SER A 76 -8.26 -9.24 4.51
C SER A 76 -8.96 -8.11 5.28
N ASP A 77 -9.90 -8.44 6.18
CA ASP A 77 -10.48 -7.53 7.17
C ASP A 77 -9.87 -7.73 8.57
N ASN A 78 -8.91 -8.66 8.72
CA ASN A 78 -8.24 -8.97 9.99
C ASN A 78 -6.79 -8.47 10.00
N TRP A 79 -6.42 -7.74 11.07
CA TRP A 79 -5.07 -7.24 11.27
C TRP A 79 -4.01 -8.33 11.43
N GLY A 80 -4.32 -9.38 12.19
CA GLY A 80 -3.44 -10.52 12.44
C GLY A 80 -3.00 -11.20 11.14
N SER A 81 -3.93 -11.39 10.19
CA SER A 81 -3.63 -11.99 8.89
C SER A 81 -2.56 -11.22 8.11
N PHE A 82 -2.58 -9.89 8.17
CA PHE A 82 -1.52 -9.08 7.56
C PHE A 82 -0.25 -9.02 8.40
N ASN A 83 -0.34 -9.15 9.72
CA ASN A 83 0.85 -9.14 10.60
C ASN A 83 1.68 -10.41 10.41
N GLU A 84 1.03 -11.55 10.16
CA GLU A 84 1.69 -12.83 9.83
C GLU A 84 2.19 -12.85 8.38
N GLY A 85 1.53 -12.12 7.49
CA GLY A 85 1.82 -12.07 6.06
C GLY A 85 2.81 -10.99 5.62
N VAL A 86 3.65 -10.45 6.50
CA VAL A 86 4.59 -9.38 6.13
C VAL A 86 5.69 -9.93 5.23
N ILE A 87 5.89 -9.29 4.07
CA ILE A 87 6.85 -9.73 3.06
C ILE A 87 8.00 -8.74 2.86
N LYS A 88 7.81 -7.46 3.20
CA LYS A 88 8.87 -6.45 3.04
C LYS A 88 8.65 -5.21 3.91
N TYR A 89 9.74 -4.66 4.42
CA TYR A 89 9.84 -3.27 4.85
C TYR A 89 10.79 -2.50 3.92
N THR A 90 10.49 -1.24 3.66
CA THR A 90 11.34 -0.36 2.85
C THR A 90 11.17 1.08 3.29
N CYS A 91 12.20 1.92 3.15
CA CYS A 91 12.04 3.36 3.37
C CYS A 91 10.96 3.92 2.42
N TYR A 92 10.21 4.91 2.88
CA TYR A 92 9.15 5.53 2.08
C TYR A 92 9.67 6.21 0.82
N GLU A 93 10.81 6.89 0.96
CA GLU A 93 11.46 7.67 -0.09
C GLU A 93 12.76 6.99 -0.56
N THR A 94 12.66 5.75 -1.05
CA THR A 94 13.84 5.00 -1.53
C THR A 94 14.42 5.52 -2.84
N ASN A 95 13.57 5.97 -3.76
CA ASN A 95 13.93 6.30 -5.13
C ASN A 95 13.11 7.47 -5.70
N CYS A 96 12.56 8.28 -4.80
CA CYS A 96 11.77 9.47 -5.12
C CYS A 96 12.15 10.59 -4.14
N GLY A 97 11.88 11.83 -4.51
CA GLY A 97 12.16 13.00 -3.66
C GLY A 97 11.19 14.15 -3.89
N PRO A 98 11.33 15.25 -3.11
CA PRO A 98 10.53 16.45 -3.31
C PRO A 98 10.80 17.08 -4.67
N ASP A 99 9.78 17.68 -5.28
CA ASP A 99 9.91 18.33 -6.60
C ASP A 99 10.83 19.57 -6.52
N ASN A 100 10.85 20.25 -5.37
CA ASN A 100 11.82 21.30 -5.05
C ASN A 100 12.45 21.04 -3.67
N PRO A 101 13.71 20.55 -3.60
CA PRO A 101 14.37 20.22 -2.33
C PRO A 101 14.70 21.45 -1.47
N ASN A 102 14.68 22.66 -2.05
CA ASN A 102 14.95 23.91 -1.35
C ASN A 102 13.68 24.60 -0.84
N ASN A 103 12.50 24.04 -1.10
CA ASN A 103 11.26 24.59 -0.55
C ASN A 103 11.19 24.27 0.95
N THR A 104 11.36 25.27 1.81
CA THR A 104 11.36 25.08 3.27
C THR A 104 9.99 25.31 3.92
N ASN A 105 8.93 25.61 3.15
CA ASN A 105 7.60 25.92 3.69
C ASN A 105 7.01 24.76 4.52
N TRP A 106 7.47 23.53 4.27
CA TRP A 106 7.01 22.31 4.92
C TRP A 106 8.09 21.69 5.83
N GLY A 107 9.22 22.37 6.03
CA GLY A 107 10.43 21.85 6.65
C GLY A 107 11.58 21.65 5.66
N VAL A 108 12.79 21.44 6.18
CA VAL A 108 13.99 21.19 5.35
C VAL A 108 13.87 19.82 4.70
N LEU A 109 14.13 19.71 3.39
CA LEU A 109 13.93 18.49 2.59
C LEU A 109 12.48 17.98 2.58
N ALA A 110 11.53 18.82 3.03
CA ALA A 110 10.11 18.55 3.01
C ALA A 110 9.45 19.43 1.94
N GLY A 111 8.55 18.88 1.15
CA GLY A 111 7.91 19.63 0.07
C GLY A 111 6.90 18.76 -0.65
N PRO A 112 6.07 19.33 -1.53
CA PRO A 112 5.25 18.54 -2.42
C PRO A 112 6.16 17.64 -3.27
N GLY A 113 5.67 16.43 -3.56
CA GLY A 113 6.29 15.56 -4.54
C GLY A 113 5.21 14.88 -5.32
N SER A 114 5.25 15.02 -6.64
CA SER A 114 4.36 14.29 -7.56
C SER A 114 5.00 12.99 -8.07
N GLN A 115 6.28 12.77 -7.72
CA GLN A 115 7.05 11.61 -8.13
C GLN A 115 6.49 10.29 -7.58
N GLU A 116 6.67 9.25 -8.38
CA GLU A 116 6.34 7.88 -8.01
C GLU A 116 7.54 7.24 -7.32
N CYS A 117 7.33 6.83 -6.07
CA CYS A 117 8.23 5.98 -5.33
C CYS A 117 7.90 4.51 -5.64
N SER A 118 8.89 3.64 -5.55
CA SER A 118 8.66 2.21 -5.78
C SER A 118 9.62 1.29 -5.06
N THR A 119 9.22 0.03 -4.95
CA THR A 119 10.07 -1.08 -4.52
C THR A 119 9.70 -2.35 -5.27
N VAL A 120 10.58 -3.34 -5.29
CA VAL A 120 10.28 -4.68 -5.83
C VAL A 120 10.01 -5.64 -4.68
N ILE A 121 8.97 -6.46 -4.82
CA ILE A 121 8.71 -7.63 -3.97
C ILE A 121 8.67 -8.89 -4.83
N THR A 122 8.98 -10.02 -4.21
CA THR A 122 8.80 -11.35 -4.81
C THR A 122 7.52 -11.95 -4.23
N ILE A 123 6.63 -12.47 -5.08
CA ILE A 123 5.44 -13.20 -4.61
C ILE A 123 5.91 -14.48 -3.88
N PRO A 124 5.55 -14.68 -2.60
CA PRO A 124 6.09 -15.81 -1.84
C PRO A 124 5.72 -17.18 -2.41
N ASP A 125 6.67 -18.10 -2.43
CA ASP A 125 6.52 -19.43 -3.03
C ASP A 125 5.62 -20.38 -2.23
N TYR A 126 5.35 -20.08 -0.96
CA TYR A 126 4.50 -20.89 -0.11
C TYR A 126 2.99 -20.60 -0.27
N LEU A 127 2.61 -19.61 -1.09
CA LEU A 127 1.21 -19.25 -1.29
C LEU A 127 0.52 -20.25 -2.23
N ASN A 128 -0.61 -20.80 -1.80
CA ASN A 128 -1.48 -21.60 -2.68
C ASN A 128 -2.10 -20.72 -3.77
N ASP A 129 -2.51 -21.32 -4.90
CA ASP A 129 -3.29 -20.62 -5.92
C ASP A 129 -4.64 -20.19 -5.34
N ASP A 130 -4.83 -18.87 -5.18
CA ASP A 130 -6.04 -18.25 -4.63
C ASP A 130 -6.02 -16.74 -4.89
N MET A 131 -7.06 -16.03 -4.47
CA MET A 131 -7.12 -14.57 -4.45
C MET A 131 -6.53 -14.03 -3.14
N TYR A 132 -5.61 -13.08 -3.26
CA TYR A 132 -4.93 -12.43 -2.13
C TYR A 132 -5.09 -10.92 -2.18
N THR A 133 -4.92 -10.29 -1.03
CA THR A 133 -4.83 -8.84 -0.88
C THR A 133 -3.41 -8.44 -0.52
N LEU A 134 -2.83 -7.51 -1.28
CA LEU A 134 -1.59 -6.82 -0.91
C LEU A 134 -1.95 -5.56 -0.11
N GLN A 135 -1.44 -5.46 1.11
CA GLN A 135 -1.52 -4.26 1.93
C GLN A 135 -0.26 -3.42 1.74
N TRP A 136 -0.48 -2.14 1.45
CA TRP A 136 0.54 -1.09 1.53
C TRP A 136 0.21 -0.21 2.72
N MET A 137 1.15 -0.11 3.67
CA MET A 137 0.97 0.69 4.88
C MET A 137 2.18 1.59 5.07
N TRP A 138 1.92 2.89 5.24
CA TRP A 138 2.95 3.89 5.51
C TRP A 138 2.94 4.28 6.99
N TYR A 139 4.11 4.24 7.59
CA TYR A 139 4.40 4.71 8.94
C TYR A 139 5.32 5.92 8.81
N GLY A 140 4.72 7.12 8.75
CA GLY A 140 5.41 8.41 8.65
C GLY A 140 5.18 9.29 9.86
#